data_AF-A0A4Y9R8K5-F1
#
_entry.id   AF-A0A4Y9R8K5-F1
#
_cell.length_a   1.000
_cell.length_b   1.000
_cell.length_c   1.000
_cell.angle_alpha   90.00
_cell.angle_beta   90.00
_cell.angle_gamma   90.00
#
_symmetry.space_group_name_H-M   'P 1'
#
loop_
_entity.id
_entity.type
_entity.pdbx_description
1 polymer ?
#
loop_
_entity_poly.entity_id
_entity_poly.type
_entity_poly.pdbx_seq_one_letter_code
_entity_poly.pdbx_strand_id
1 'polypeptide(L)'
;MTGDPLEALRRRFVERAKTEADSLERALLQGDRSEMERVVHGFAGAAGVFGYQALSEQAAVLDGQFARRDPPDEDRLRDLVSAIRAVG
;
A
#
# COMPACT_ATOMS: atom_id res chain seq x y z
N MET A 1 27.91 -14.25 9.00
CA MET A 1 26.49 -14.25 8.59
C MET A 1 26.28 -13.02 7.75
N THR A 2 26.41 -13.14 6.43
CA THR A 2 26.13 -12.05 5.49
C THR A 2 24.62 -12.06 5.32
N GLY A 3 23.90 -11.34 6.19
CA GLY A 3 22.45 -11.19 6.00
C GLY A 3 22.23 -10.49 4.67
N ASP A 4 21.42 -11.09 3.80
CA ASP A 4 21.08 -10.53 2.50
C ASP A 4 20.62 -9.08 2.70
N PRO A 5 21.32 -8.08 2.13
CA PRO A 5 20.96 -6.67 2.30
C PRO A 5 19.52 -6.39 1.85
N LEU A 6 19.00 -7.23 0.94
CA LEU A 6 17.62 -7.21 0.49
C LEU A 6 16.61 -7.64 1.57
N GLU A 7 16.94 -8.58 2.45
CA GLU A 7 16.06 -8.98 3.56
C GLU A 7 15.88 -7.84 4.56
N ALA A 8 16.96 -7.14 4.91
CA ALA A 8 16.90 -5.98 5.79
C ALA A 8 16.08 -4.84 5.17
N LEU A 9 16.24 -4.63 3.85
CA LEU A 9 15.45 -3.66 3.09
C LEU A 9 13.97 -4.03 3.03
N ARG A 10 13.66 -5.32 2.81
CA ARG A 10 12.30 -5.85 2.79
C ARG A 10 11.62 -5.69 4.14
N ARG A 11 12.32 -5.95 5.26
CA ARG A 11 11.77 -5.73 6.61
C ARG A 11 11.41 -4.26 6.83
N ARG A 12 12.31 -3.34 6.47
CA ARG A 12 12.04 -1.89 6.55
C ARG A 12 10.87 -1.47 5.66
N PHE A 13 10.75 -2.07 4.47
CA PHE A 13 9.61 -1.84 3.60
C PHE A 13 8.31 -2.32 4.24
N VAL A 14 8.28 -3.52 4.84
CA VAL A 14 7.07 -4.05 5.53
C VAL A 14 6.68 -3.16 6.71
N GLU A 15 7.64 -2.70 7.51
CA GLU A 15 7.35 -1.76 8.61
C GLU A 15 6.78 -0.42 8.10
N ARG A 16 7.35 0.10 7.02
CA ARG A 16 6.84 1.31 6.36
C ARG A 16 5.45 1.08 5.79
N ALA A 17 5.23 -0.03 5.10
CA ALA A 17 3.94 -0.40 4.53
C ALA A 17 2.85 -0.50 5.60
N LYS A 18 3.15 -1.06 6.77
CA LYS A 18 2.22 -1.08 7.92
C LYS A 18 1.87 0.31 8.41
N THR A 19 2.85 1.21 8.47
CA THR A 19 2.61 2.63 8.79
C THR A 19 1.73 3.30 7.75
N GLU A 20 1.99 3.07 6.46
CA GLU A 20 1.17 3.64 5.39
C GLU A 20 -0.25 3.06 5.38
N ALA A 21 -0.42 1.78 5.70
CA ALA A 21 -1.73 1.16 5.86
C ALA A 21 -2.54 1.76 7.03
N ASP A 22 -1.88 2.15 8.13
CA ASP A 22 -2.53 2.91 9.22
C ASP A 22 -2.95 4.31 8.76
N SER A 23 -2.09 5.01 8.02
CA SER A 23 -2.45 6.30 7.41
C SER A 23 -3.62 6.16 6.42
N LEU A 24 -3.65 5.10 5.62
CA LEU A 24 -4.73 4.82 4.68
C LEU A 24 -6.06 4.57 5.40
N GLU A 25 -6.03 3.80 6.49
CA GLU A 25 -7.20 3.55 7.35
C GLU A 25 -7.73 4.85 7.99
N ARG A 26 -6.83 5.73 8.45
CA ARG A 26 -7.23 7.05 8.96
C ARG A 26 -7.80 7.95 7.87
N ALA A 27 -7.18 7.96 6.70
CA ALA A 27 -7.66 8.73 5.56
C ALA A 27 -9.07 8.28 5.16
N LEU A 28 -9.32 6.96 5.12
CA LEU A 28 -10.66 6.37 4.92
C LEU A 28 -11.68 6.92 5.92
N LEU A 29 -11.36 6.91 7.22
CA LEU A 29 -12.26 7.43 8.27
C LEU A 29 -12.53 8.94 8.13
N GLN A 30 -11.55 9.70 7.64
CA GLN A 30 -11.66 11.15 7.46
C GLN A 30 -12.24 11.56 6.10
N GLY A 31 -12.42 10.60 5.18
CA GLY A 31 -12.79 10.88 3.78
C GLY A 31 -11.71 11.62 3.00
N ASP A 32 -10.45 11.57 3.44
CA ASP A 32 -9.33 12.30 2.83
C ASP A 32 -8.79 11.56 1.61
N ARG A 33 -9.43 11.80 0.45
CA ARG A 33 -9.08 11.10 -0.80
C ARG A 33 -7.66 11.39 -1.27
N SER A 34 -7.15 12.59 -1.02
CA SER A 34 -5.81 12.98 -1.45
C SER A 34 -4.73 12.20 -0.71
N GLU A 35 -4.91 11.98 0.59
CA GLU A 35 -4.01 11.12 1.36
C GLU A 35 -4.14 9.65 0.93
N MET A 36 -5.37 9.16 0.67
CA MET A 36 -5.56 7.79 0.16
C MET A 36 -4.82 7.55 -1.16
N GLU A 37 -4.99 8.45 -2.12
CA GLU A 37 -4.32 8.39 -3.43
C GLU A 37 -2.80 8.40 -3.26
N ARG A 38 -2.28 9.31 -2.43
CA ARG A 38 -0.83 9.43 -2.18
C ARG A 38 -0.24 8.14 -1.61
N VAL A 39 -0.91 7.52 -0.64
CA VAL A 39 -0.48 6.27 -0.01
C VAL A 39 -0.54 5.11 -1.01
N VAL A 40 -1.66 4.95 -1.71
CA VAL A 40 -1.84 3.87 -2.69
C VAL A 40 -0.82 3.98 -3.83
N HIS A 41 -0.60 5.19 -4.34
CA HIS A 41 0.38 5.49 -5.38
C HIS A 41 1.80 5.10 -4.95
N GLY A 42 2.22 5.57 -3.77
CA GLY A 42 3.54 5.27 -3.22
C GLY A 42 3.74 3.77 -2.97
N PHE A 43 2.70 3.10 -2.44
CA PHE A 43 2.74 1.69 -2.14
C PHE A 43 2.78 0.81 -3.41
N ALA A 44 2.01 1.15 -4.45
CA ALA A 44 2.03 0.44 -5.74
C ALA A 44 3.45 0.41 -6.33
N GLY A 45 4.13 1.56 -6.33
CA GLY A 45 5.51 1.66 -6.83
C GLY A 45 6.52 0.90 -5.96
N ALA A 46 6.40 1.00 -4.64
CA ALA A 46 7.37 0.39 -3.73
C ALA A 46 7.22 -1.14 -3.62
N ALA A 47 5.99 -1.66 -3.58
CA ALA A 47 5.71 -3.09 -3.42
C ALA A 47 6.33 -3.95 -4.55
N GLY A 48 6.31 -3.46 -5.79
CA GLY A 48 6.92 -4.15 -6.93
C GLY A 48 8.43 -4.34 -6.79
N VAL A 49 9.14 -3.35 -6.22
CA VAL A 49 10.60 -3.37 -6.04
C VAL A 49 11.04 -4.46 -5.04
N PHE A 50 10.23 -4.75 -4.03
CA PHE A 50 10.57 -5.72 -2.98
C PHE A 50 10.05 -7.15 -3.26
N GLY A 51 9.43 -7.37 -4.42
CA GLY A 51 8.90 -8.65 -4.86
C GLY A 51 7.44 -8.94 -4.46
N TYR A 52 6.70 -7.92 -4.01
CA TYR A 52 5.29 -8.05 -3.67
C TYR A 52 4.39 -7.67 -4.85
N GLN A 53 4.54 -8.41 -5.96
CA GLN A 53 3.88 -8.08 -7.22
C GLN A 53 2.34 -8.07 -7.09
N ALA A 54 1.76 -9.05 -6.40
CA ALA A 54 0.31 -9.11 -6.19
C ALA A 54 -0.24 -7.87 -5.43
N LEU A 55 0.49 -7.40 -4.40
CA LEU A 55 0.10 -6.21 -3.64
C LEU A 55 0.29 -4.93 -4.47
N SER A 56 1.36 -4.88 -5.25
CA SER A 56 1.62 -3.78 -6.21
C SER A 56 0.50 -3.67 -7.24
N GLU A 57 0.05 -4.80 -7.80
CA GLU A 57 -1.05 -4.85 -8.76
C GLU A 57 -2.39 -4.42 -8.14
N GLN A 58 -2.71 -4.88 -6.92
CA GLN A 58 -3.92 -4.44 -6.21
C GLN A 58 -3.90 -2.92 -5.96
N ALA A 59 -2.77 -2.38 -5.52
CA ALA A 59 -2.62 -0.95 -5.30
C ALA A 59 -2.65 -0.15 -6.61
N ALA A 60 -2.08 -0.67 -7.70
CA ALA A 60 -2.13 -0.01 -9.01
C ALA A 60 -3.55 0.08 -9.59
N VAL A 61 -4.40 -0.92 -9.32
CA VAL A 61 -5.83 -0.86 -9.69
C VAL A 61 -6.53 0.27 -8.96
N LEU A 62 -6.28 0.42 -7.66
CA LEU A 62 -6.82 1.50 -6.83
C LEU A 62 -6.28 2.86 -7.28
N ASP A 63 -4.97 2.99 -7.52
CA ASP A 63 -4.33 4.20 -8.05
C ASP A 63 -4.99 4.65 -9.36
N GLY A 64 -5.27 3.70 -10.27
CA GLY A 64 -5.99 3.96 -11.50
C GLY A 64 -7.44 4.45 -11.30
N GLN A 65 -8.12 4.04 -10.22
CA GLN A 65 -9.45 4.56 -9.87
C GLN A 65 -9.36 6.00 -9.37
N PHE A 66 -8.40 6.31 -8.50
CA PHE A 66 -8.14 7.68 -8.03
C PHE A 66 -7.81 8.63 -9.19
N ALA A 67 -6.94 8.20 -10.11
CA ALA A 67 -6.57 8.99 -11.30
C ALA A 67 -7.77 9.31 -12.21
N ARG A 68 -8.77 8.43 -12.24
CA ARG A 68 -10.02 8.63 -12.99
C ARG A 68 -11.06 9.50 -12.26
N ARG A 69 -10.77 9.91 -11.02
CA ARG A 69 -11.72 10.56 -10.09
C ARG A 69 -12.97 9.71 -9.84
N ASP A 70 -12.84 8.39 -9.99
CA ASP A 70 -13.88 7.45 -9.64
C ASP A 70 -14.01 7.41 -8.10
N PRO A 71 -15.22 7.18 -7.54
CA PRO A 71 -15.33 6.93 -6.11
C PRO A 71 -14.39 5.78 -5.71
N PRO A 72 -13.50 5.99 -4.73
CA PRO A 72 -12.62 4.92 -4.28
C PRO A 72 -13.45 3.79 -3.71
N ASP A 73 -13.13 2.57 -4.10
CA ASP A 73 -13.79 1.37 -3.63
C ASP A 73 -13.26 1.07 -2.20
N GLU A 74 -14.00 1.55 -1.19
CA GLU A 74 -13.58 1.52 0.21
C GLU A 74 -13.34 0.09 0.73
N ASP A 75 -14.14 -0.87 0.27
CA ASP A 75 -13.93 -2.30 0.55
C ASP A 75 -12.60 -2.80 0.00
N ARG A 76 -12.23 -2.35 -1.21
CA ARG A 76 -10.99 -2.73 -1.87
C ARG A 76 -9.76 -2.06 -1.23
N LEU A 77 -9.91 -0.84 -0.73
CA LEU A 77 -8.90 -0.19 0.12
C LEU A 77 -8.70 -0.92 1.43
N ARG A 78 -9.79 -1.37 2.08
CA ARG A 78 -9.72 -2.18 3.30
C ARG A 78 -9.08 -3.55 3.06
N ASP A 79 -9.35 -4.17 1.92
CA ASP A 79 -8.69 -5.40 1.50
C ASP A 79 -7.18 -5.19 1.35
N LEU A 80 -6.76 -4.10 0.68
CA LEU A 80 -5.34 -3.74 0.55
C LEU A 80 -4.68 -3.52 1.92
N VAL A 81 -5.31 -2.77 2.83
CA VAL A 81 -4.81 -2.56 4.20
C VAL A 81 -4.64 -3.88 4.93
N SER A 82 -5.62 -4.78 4.83
CA SER A 82 -5.58 -6.11 5.46
C SER A 82 -4.47 -6.97 4.86
N ALA A 83 -4.32 -6.95 3.53
CA ALA A 83 -3.26 -7.66 2.83
C ALA A 83 -1.87 -7.16 3.24
N ILE A 84 -1.67 -5.84 3.35
CA ILE A 84 -0.43 -5.21 3.83
C ILE A 84 -0.10 -5.62 5.28
N ARG A 85 -1.11 -5.71 6.15
CA ARG A 85 -0.93 -6.13 7.54
C ARG A 85 -0.61 -7.63 7.64
N ALA A 86 -1.11 -8.44 6.72
CA ALA A 86 -0.84 -9.88 6.64
C ALA A 86 0.57 -10.20 6.13
N VAL A 87 1.25 -9.27 5.46
CA VAL A 87 2.65 -9.43 5.06
C VAL A 87 3.56 -9.26 6.28
N GLY A 88 4.25 -10.33 6.65
CA GLY A 88 5.17 -10.39 7.79
C GLY A 88 6.12 -11.57 7.67
#